data_AF-A0A7D4Q1X4-F1
#
_entry.id   AF-A0A7D4Q1X4-F1
#
_cell.length_a   1.000
_cell.length_b   1.000
_cell.length_c   1.000
_cell.angle_alpha   90.00
_cell.angle_beta   90.00
_cell.angle_gamma   90.00
#
_symmetry.space_group_name_H-M   'P 1'
#
loop_
_entity.id
_entity.type
_entity.pdbx_description
1 polymer ?
#
loop_
_entity_poly.entity_id
_entity_poly.type
_entity_poly.pdbx_seq_one_letter_code
_entity_poly.pdbx_strand_id
1 'polypeptide(L)'
;MNRHHISVTKDEKTYNFEVADLPHHDSGHCKFEVFRDDQLVAGFEPDARQILHICKNTGAVDEEILHLLADEIERYTWYAAD
;
A
#
# COMPACT_ATOMS: atom_id res chain seq x y z
N MET A 1 -1.01 -15.09 -4.84
CA MET A 1 -0.89 -13.68 -4.46
C MET A 1 -0.04 -13.62 -3.22
N ASN A 2 1.14 -13.02 -3.30
CA ASN A 2 2.00 -12.83 -2.14
C ASN A 2 1.60 -11.53 -1.47
N ARG A 3 1.44 -11.57 -0.15
CA ARG A 3 1.26 -10.37 0.67
C ARG A 3 2.53 -10.14 1.47
N HIS A 4 2.93 -8.88 1.59
CA HIS A 4 4.10 -8.45 2.33
C HIS A 4 3.67 -7.69 3.57
N HIS A 5 4.20 -8.08 4.73
CA HIS A 5 3.95 -7.35 5.96
C HIS A 5 4.76 -6.05 5.98
N ILE A 6 4.07 -4.93 6.16
CA ILE A 6 4.69 -3.61 6.30
C ILE A 6 4.20 -2.98 7.60
N SER A 7 5.13 -2.40 8.33
CA SER A 7 4.85 -1.69 9.57
C SER A 7 5.25 -0.22 9.43
N VAL A 8 4.35 0.67 9.82
CA VAL A 8 4.58 2.12 9.87
C VAL A 8 4.50 2.56 11.31
N THR A 9 5.44 3.37 11.79
CA THR A 9 5.41 3.93 13.15
C THR A 9 5.22 5.44 13.10
N LYS A 10 4.22 5.95 13.83
CA LYS A 10 3.94 7.37 14.02
C LYS A 10 3.51 7.60 15.46
N ASP A 11 4.06 8.63 16.11
CA ASP A 11 3.75 8.99 17.50
C ASP A 11 3.84 7.80 18.47
N GLU A 12 4.93 7.04 18.38
CA GLU A 12 5.20 5.83 19.19
C GLU A 12 4.20 4.67 18.99
N LYS A 13 3.27 4.82 18.04
CA LYS A 13 2.31 3.78 17.67
C LYS A 13 2.70 3.13 16.36
N THR A 14 2.83 1.81 16.39
CA THR A 14 3.09 0.99 15.20
C THR A 14 1.78 0.49 14.61
N TYR A 15 1.63 0.69 13.30
CA TYR A 15 0.53 0.26 12.48
C TYR A 15 1.02 -0.85 11.56
N ASN A 16 0.37 -2.01 11.63
CA ASN A 16 0.70 -3.17 10.82
C ASN A 16 -0.28 -3.30 9.66
N PHE A 17 0.27 -3.66 8.51
CA PHE A 17 -0.46 -3.85 7.27
C PHE A 17 0.10 -5.02 6.49
N GLU A 18 -0.74 -5.61 5.66
CA GLU A 18 -0.33 -6.51 4.60
C GLU A 18 -0.54 -5.82 3.25
N VAL A 19 0.43 -5.87 2.35
CA VAL A 19 0.32 -5.26 1.02
C VAL A 19 0.43 -6.33 -0.05
N ALA A 20 -0.53 -6.35 -0.97
CA ALA A 20 -0.54 -7.20 -2.15
C ALA A 20 -0.21 -6.37 -3.40
N ASP A 21 0.69 -6.87 -4.25
CA ASP A 21 0.87 -6.39 -5.63
C ASP A 21 -0.12 -7.11 -6.56
N LEU A 22 -0.89 -6.33 -7.31
CA LEU A 22 -1.82 -6.81 -8.31
C LEU A 22 -1.26 -6.55 -9.72
N PRO A 23 -0.67 -7.57 -10.38
CA PRO A 23 0.03 -7.41 -11.64
C PRO A 23 -0.86 -7.18 -12.87
N HIS A 24 -2.18 -7.04 -12.72
CA HIS A 24 -3.10 -6.87 -13.86
C HIS A 24 -3.97 -5.64 -13.68
N HIS A 25 -4.03 -4.81 -14.74
CA HIS A 25 -4.95 -3.69 -14.94
C HIS A 25 -6.41 -4.16 -15.01
N ASP A 26 -6.93 -4.76 -13.94
CA ASP A 26 -8.36 -4.95 -13.80
C ASP A 26 -8.97 -3.62 -13.36
N SER A 27 -9.99 -3.17 -14.09
CA SER A 27 -10.46 -1.77 -14.08
C SER A 27 -11.10 -1.33 -12.75
N GLY A 28 -11.08 -2.20 -11.73
CA GLY A 28 -11.61 -1.96 -10.40
C GLY A 28 -10.61 -2.10 -9.26
N HIS A 29 -9.32 -2.40 -9.52
CA HIS A 29 -8.31 -2.63 -8.47
C HIS A 29 -7.16 -1.64 -8.56
N CYS A 30 -6.68 -1.19 -7.39
CA CYS A 30 -5.44 -0.41 -7.33
C CYS A 30 -4.24 -1.34 -7.53
N LYS A 31 -3.13 -0.84 -8.05
CA LYS A 31 -1.90 -1.63 -8.23
C LYS A 31 -1.46 -2.33 -6.94
N PHE A 32 -1.55 -1.61 -5.82
CA PHE A 32 -1.27 -2.14 -4.51
C PHE A 32 -2.53 -2.11 -3.65
N GLU A 33 -2.87 -3.23 -3.03
CA GLU A 33 -3.97 -3.33 -2.08
C GLU A 33 -3.43 -3.56 -0.68
N VAL A 34 -3.95 -2.78 0.27
CA VAL A 34 -3.50 -2.78 1.66
C VAL A 34 -4.59 -3.34 2.55
N PHE A 35 -4.19 -4.32 3.36
CA PHE A 35 -5.05 -5.03 4.28
C PHE A 35 -4.62 -4.78 5.73
N ARG A 36 -5.61 -4.75 6.63
CA ARG A 36 -5.43 -4.82 8.08
C ARG A 36 -6.48 -5.79 8.62
N ASP A 37 -6.07 -6.74 9.45
CA ASP A 37 -6.96 -7.78 9.99
C ASP A 37 -7.78 -8.47 8.88
N ASP A 38 -7.10 -8.83 7.77
CA ASP A 38 -7.67 -9.42 6.54
C ASP A 38 -8.70 -8.55 5.77
N GLN A 39 -8.91 -7.29 6.17
CA GLN A 39 -9.82 -6.36 5.51
C GLN A 39 -9.07 -5.37 4.63
N LEU A 40 -9.58 -5.12 3.42
CA LEU A 40 -9.06 -4.09 2.52
C LEU A 40 -9.33 -2.69 3.12
N VAL A 41 -8.27 -1.99 3.50
CA VAL A 41 -8.35 -0.66 4.14
C VAL A 41 -7.87 0.47 3.23
N ALA A 42 -6.98 0.20 2.29
CA ALA A 42 -6.48 1.19 1.34
C ALA A 42 -5.95 0.55 0.06
N GLY A 43 -5.67 1.38 -0.94
CA GLY A 43 -4.96 0.96 -2.13
C GLY A 43 -4.20 2.11 -2.78
N PHE A 44 -3.11 1.77 -3.46
CA PHE A 44 -2.21 2.73 -4.10
C PHE A 44 -2.01 2.44 -5.58
N GLU A 45 -1.82 3.49 -6.36
CA GLU A 45 -1.44 3.42 -7.76
C GLU A 45 -0.29 4.38 -8.07
N PRO A 46 0.66 3.98 -8.93
CA PRO A 46 1.69 4.87 -9.39
C PRO A 46 1.11 5.88 -10.39
N ASP A 47 1.53 7.14 -10.27
CA ASP A 47 1.29 8.13 -11.31
C ASP A 47 2.23 7.93 -12.51
N ALA A 48 2.15 8.84 -13.49
CA ALA A 48 3.01 8.84 -14.67
C ALA A 48 4.52 8.95 -14.35
N ARG A 49 4.89 9.37 -13.13
CA ARG A 49 6.26 9.47 -12.63
C ARG A 49 6.66 8.31 -11.72
N GLN A 50 5.82 7.27 -11.62
CA GLN A 50 6.00 6.11 -10.74
C GLN A 50 5.95 6.45 -9.25
N ILE A 51 5.34 7.58 -8.87
CA ILE A 51 5.13 7.94 -7.47
C ILE A 51 3.78 7.38 -7.03
N LEU A 52 3.72 6.73 -5.88
CA LEU A 52 2.49 6.16 -5.34
C LEU A 52 1.55 7.21 -4.77
N HIS A 53 0.30 7.15 -5.22
CA HIS A 53 -0.80 7.95 -4.71
C HIS A 53 -1.93 7.05 -4.21
N ILE A 54 -2.73 7.59 -3.29
CA ILE A 54 -3.89 6.90 -2.72
C ILE A 54 -4.95 6.75 -3.82
N CYS A 55 -5.19 5.51 -4.23
CA CYS A 55 -6.25 5.14 -5.16
C CYS A 55 -7.55 4.79 -4.41
N LYS A 56 -7.45 4.20 -3.21
CA LYS A 56 -8.59 3.90 -2.32
C LYS A 56 -8.23 4.12 -0.84
N ASN A 57 -9.20 4.57 -0.05
CA ASN A 57 -9.12 4.63 1.42
C ASN A 57 -10.45 4.17 2.04
N THR A 58 -10.76 2.88 1.92
CA THR A 58 -12.02 2.28 2.41
C THR A 58 -12.05 2.14 3.93
N GLY A 59 -10.88 2.01 4.56
CA GLY A 59 -10.73 1.85 6.01
C GLY A 59 -10.67 3.16 6.79
N ALA A 60 -10.82 4.31 6.13
CA ALA A 60 -10.64 5.64 6.72
C ALA A 60 -9.32 5.75 7.50
N VAL A 61 -8.25 5.22 6.92
CA VAL A 61 -6.91 5.30 7.47
C VAL A 61 -6.44 6.75 7.40
N ASP A 62 -5.81 7.22 8.47
CA ASP A 62 -5.21 8.56 8.56
C ASP A 62 -4.28 8.81 7.36
N GLU A 63 -4.41 9.97 6.74
CA GLU A 63 -3.74 10.28 5.47
C GLU A 63 -2.21 10.31 5.63
N GLU A 64 -1.70 10.79 6.77
CA GLU A 64 -0.26 10.75 7.05
C GLU A 64 0.26 9.32 7.20
N ILE A 65 -0.53 8.40 7.78
CA ILE A 65 -0.19 6.97 7.82
C ILE A 65 -0.15 6.39 6.40
N LEU A 66 -1.07 6.80 5.53
CA LEU A 66 -1.08 6.36 4.14
C LEU A 66 0.13 6.88 3.37
N HIS A 67 0.54 8.12 3.59
CA HIS A 67 1.77 8.66 3.00
C HIS A 67 3.01 7.91 3.47
N LEU A 68 3.15 7.67 4.77
CA LEU A 68 4.27 6.87 5.31
C LEU A 68 4.27 5.42 4.77
N LEU A 69 3.08 4.86 4.54
CA LEU A 69 2.93 3.53 3.97
C LEU A 69 3.34 3.50 2.49
N ALA A 70 2.93 4.48 1.68
CA ALA A 70 3.43 4.65 0.31
C ALA A 70 4.96 4.78 0.31
N ASP A 71 5.48 5.58 1.25
CA ASP A 71 6.86 5.65 1.71
C ASP A 71 7.60 4.31 1.72
N GLU A 72 7.10 3.42 2.58
CA GLU A 72 7.67 2.09 2.78
C GLU A 72 7.51 1.23 1.54
N ILE A 73 6.34 1.25 0.90
CA ILE A 73 6.09 0.47 -0.30
C ILE A 73 7.12 0.79 -1.39
N GLU A 74 7.40 2.06 -1.64
CA GLU A 74 8.40 2.47 -2.65
C GLU A 74 9.83 2.06 -2.27
N ARG A 75 10.14 1.94 -0.98
CA ARG A 75 11.43 1.43 -0.48
C ARG A 75 11.60 -0.06 -0.71
N TYR A 76 10.53 -0.83 -0.62
CA TYR A 76 10.57 -2.22 -1.04
C TYR A 76 10.71 -2.24 -2.56
N THR A 77 11.92 -2.48 -3.07
CA THR A 77 12.20 -2.67 -4.50
C THR A 77 11.49 -3.91 -5.05
N TRP A 78 10.16 -3.87 -5.17
CA TRP A 78 9.33 -4.94 -5.72
C TRP A 78 9.57 -5.18 -7.22
N TYR A 79 10.34 -4.29 -7.87
CA TYR A 79 10.76 -4.38 -9.27
C TYR A 79 12.11 -5.10 -9.50
N ALA A 80 12.86 -5.47 -8.45
CA ALA A 80 14.27 -5.90 -8.60
C ALA A 80 14.48 -7.42 -8.57
N ALA A 81 13.42 -8.23 -8.64
CA ALA A 81 13.50 -9.69 -8.62
C ALA A 81 12.72 -10.33 -9.77
N ASP A 82 13.07 -9.95 -11.01
CA ASP A 82 12.87 -10.75 -12.22
C ASP A 82 14.09 -10.60 -13.13
#